data_AF-A0AAE4J7U9-F1
#
_entry.id   AF-A0AAE4J7U9-F1
#
_cell.length_a   1.000
_cell.length_b   1.000
_cell.length_c   1.000
_cell.angle_alpha   90.00
_cell.angle_beta   90.00
_cell.angle_gamma   90.00
#
_symmetry.space_group_name_H-M   'P 1'
#
loop_
_entity.id
_entity.type
_entity.pdbx_description
1 polymer ?
#
loop_
_entity_poly.entity_id
_entity_poly.type
_entity_poly.pdbx_seq_one_letter_code
_entity_poly.pdbx_strand_id
1 'polypeptide(L)'
;MEVFWMLVVFAVLGWAIFVQVEARRHAVVEVAMSEQAAAEVVAACFNITWNRISGEGDLNFQPKLRVRAPVVSVAFTPDGASRCGVEIWTSRFTTRYGMMHHAQLVWRKKRKITAELAKSLNTAAG
;
A
#
# COMPACT_ATOMS: atom_id res chain seq x y z
N MET A 1 4.39 21.46 -32.14
CA MET A 1 3.14 21.27 -31.36
C MET A 1 2.75 19.80 -31.29
N GLU A 2 2.70 19.07 -32.40
CA GLU A 2 2.32 17.64 -32.43
C GLU A 2 3.26 16.74 -31.62
N VAL A 3 4.59 16.91 -31.75
CA VAL A 3 5.57 16.13 -30.98
C VAL A 3 5.42 16.34 -29.47
N PHE A 4 5.12 17.57 -29.04
CA PHE A 4 4.88 17.86 -27.63
C PHE A 4 3.65 17.11 -27.11
N TRP A 5 2.53 17.16 -27.83
CA TRP A 5 1.32 16.43 -27.45
C TRP A 5 1.53 14.92 -27.42
N MET A 6 2.29 14.36 -28.37
CA MET A 6 2.66 12.94 -28.35
C MET A 6 3.45 12.59 -27.08
N LEU A 7 4.46 13.39 -26.72
CA LEU A 7 5.23 13.17 -25.49
C LEU A 7 4.35 13.24 -24.23
N VAL A 8 3.42 14.18 -24.18
CA VAL A 8 2.47 14.29 -23.06
C VAL A 8 1.59 13.04 -22.98
N VAL A 9 1.06 12.55 -24.10
CA VAL A 9 0.24 11.33 -24.13
C VAL A 9 1.04 10.12 -23.66
N PHE A 10 2.27 9.94 -24.16
CA PHE A 10 3.15 8.85 -23.72
C PHE A 10 3.49 8.93 -22.24
N ALA A 11 3.76 10.13 -21.72
CA ALA A 11 4.04 10.33 -20.30
C ALA A 11 2.83 9.94 -19.43
N VAL A 12 1.62 10.33 -19.82
CA VAL A 12 0.39 9.98 -19.09
C VAL A 12 0.13 8.47 -19.13
N LEU A 13 0.32 7.82 -20.28
CA LEU A 13 0.16 6.37 -20.41
C LEU A 13 1.21 5.61 -19.59
N GLY A 14 2.48 6.01 -19.69
CA GLY A 14 3.57 5.44 -18.90
C GLY A 14 3.33 5.56 -17.41
N TRP A 15 2.86 6.72 -16.95
CA TRP A 15 2.47 6.93 -15.55
C TRP A 15 1.31 6.03 -15.12
N ALA A 16 0.26 5.92 -15.95
CA ALA A 16 -0.89 5.08 -15.65
C ALA A 16 -0.49 3.60 -15.50
N ILE A 17 0.35 3.09 -16.41
CA ILE A 17 0.87 1.72 -16.36
C ILE A 17 1.74 1.53 -15.11
N PHE A 18 2.66 2.46 -14.85
CA PHE A 18 3.53 2.42 -13.68
C PHE A 18 2.73 2.28 -12.37
N VAL A 19 1.68 3.09 -12.20
CA VAL A 19 0.85 3.01 -11.01
C VAL A 19 0.08 1.68 -10.91
N GLN A 20 -0.41 1.14 -12.03
CA GLN A 20 -1.08 -0.17 -12.04
C GLN A 20 -0.14 -1.29 -11.59
N VAL A 21 1.12 -1.27 -12.06
CA VAL A 21 2.14 -2.26 -11.67
C VAL A 21 2.48 -2.12 -10.18
N GLU A 22 2.80 -0.91 -9.72
CA GLU A 22 3.21 -0.67 -8.33
C GLU A 22 2.09 -0.92 -7.31
N ALA A 23 0.84 -0.66 -7.68
CA ALA A 23 -0.28 -0.95 -6.81
C ALA A 23 -0.49 -2.48 -6.61
N ARG A 24 -0.14 -3.30 -7.61
CA ARG A 24 -0.25 -4.78 -7.56
C ARG A 24 0.95 -5.47 -6.94
N ARG A 25 2.13 -4.87 -7.02
CA ARG A 25 3.36 -5.44 -6.42
C ARG A 25 3.15 -5.73 -4.94
N HIS A 26 3.79 -6.76 -4.42
CA HIS A 26 3.90 -6.95 -2.98
C HIS A 26 5.03 -6.05 -2.48
N ALA A 27 4.83 -5.39 -1.35
CA ALA A 27 5.88 -4.63 -0.68
C ALA A 27 6.22 -5.34 0.61
N VAL A 28 7.48 -5.72 0.77
CA VAL A 28 8.01 -6.32 2.00
C VAL A 28 8.94 -5.29 2.65
N VAL A 29 8.72 -5.01 3.92
CA VAL A 29 9.49 -4.03 4.69
C VAL A 29 9.94 -4.70 5.98
N GLU A 30 11.25 -4.77 6.21
CA GLU A 30 11.80 -5.21 7.49
C GLU A 30 11.91 -4.00 8.42
N VAL A 31 11.37 -4.12 9.63
CA VAL A 31 11.44 -3.08 10.66
C VAL A 31 12.03 -3.61 11.95
N ALA A 32 12.85 -2.79 12.62
CA ALA A 32 13.43 -3.07 13.93
C ALA A 32 12.46 -2.63 15.04
N MET A 33 11.26 -3.19 15.03
CA MET A 33 10.28 -3.04 16.10
C MET A 33 9.48 -4.33 16.26
N SER A 34 8.78 -4.48 17.39
CA SER A 34 7.88 -5.60 17.60
C SER A 34 6.70 -5.55 16.63
N GLU A 35 6.11 -6.72 16.38
CA GLU A 35 4.88 -6.86 15.59
C GLU A 35 3.78 -5.88 16.05
N GLN A 36 3.56 -5.77 17.36
CA GLN A 36 2.53 -4.90 17.90
C GLN A 36 2.78 -3.42 17.58
N ALA A 37 4.02 -2.96 17.73
CA ALA A 37 4.38 -1.58 17.38
C ALA A 37 4.23 -1.33 15.87
N ALA A 38 4.63 -2.29 15.03
CA ALA A 38 4.43 -2.21 13.58
C ALA A 38 2.94 -2.15 13.21
N ALA A 39 2.10 -2.97 13.85
CA ALA A 39 0.67 -3.00 13.65
C ALA A 39 0.00 -1.67 14.02
N GLU A 40 0.44 -1.02 15.11
CA GLU A 40 -0.05 0.30 15.52
C GLU A 40 0.31 1.39 14.50
N VAL A 41 1.55 1.42 14.00
CA VAL A 41 1.99 2.36 12.95
C VAL A 41 1.18 2.15 11.67
N VAL A 42 0.97 0.89 11.27
CA VAL A 42 0.16 0.55 10.10
C VAL A 42 -1.29 1.01 10.30
N ALA A 43 -1.90 0.71 11.45
CA ALA A 43 -3.28 1.09 11.74
C ALA A 43 -3.47 2.62 11.72
N ALA A 44 -2.51 3.39 12.25
CA ALA A 44 -2.53 4.85 12.24
C ALA A 44 -2.48 5.45 10.81
N CYS A 45 -2.02 4.69 9.80
CA CYS A 45 -2.03 5.14 8.41
C CYS A 45 -3.44 5.19 7.79
N PHE A 46 -4.43 4.54 8.41
CA PHE A 46 -5.81 4.48 7.96
C PHE A 46 -6.69 5.40 8.80
N ASN A 47 -7.37 6.32 8.13
CA ASN A 47 -8.30 7.26 8.75
C ASN A 47 -9.74 6.74 8.67
N ILE A 48 -10.69 7.55 9.15
CA ILE A 48 -12.12 7.21 9.20
C ILE A 48 -12.74 6.87 7.82
N THR A 49 -12.09 7.21 6.70
CA THR A 49 -12.59 6.89 5.35
C THR A 49 -12.29 5.45 4.93
N TRP A 50 -11.64 4.66 5.80
CA TRP A 50 -11.35 3.25 5.59
C TRP A 50 -12.01 2.42 6.68
N ASN A 51 -12.47 1.24 6.30
CA ASN A 51 -12.97 0.22 7.20
C ASN A 51 -11.90 -0.85 7.38
N ARG A 52 -11.66 -1.24 8.64
CA ARG A 52 -11.02 -2.52 8.91
C ARG A 52 -12.03 -3.62 8.62
N ILE A 53 -11.61 -4.62 7.86
CA ILE A 53 -12.43 -5.78 7.48
C ILE A 53 -11.66 -7.06 7.77
N SER A 54 -12.35 -8.19 7.83
CA SER A 54 -11.70 -9.51 7.86
C SER A 54 -11.16 -9.88 6.48
N GLY A 55 -10.01 -10.57 6.43
CA GLY A 55 -9.34 -10.91 5.17
C GLY A 55 -8.10 -11.78 5.38
N GLU A 56 -7.26 -11.87 4.36
CA GLU A 56 -6.10 -12.76 4.29
C GLU A 56 -4.90 -12.32 5.13
N GLY A 57 -4.73 -11.01 5.35
CA GLY A 57 -3.68 -10.50 6.24
C GLY A 57 -4.17 -10.32 7.68
N ASP A 58 -3.26 -10.00 8.59
CA ASP A 58 -3.58 -9.67 9.99
C ASP A 58 -4.38 -8.36 10.09
N LEU A 59 -4.07 -7.41 9.20
CA LEU A 59 -4.81 -6.17 9.03
C LEU A 59 -5.28 -6.04 7.58
N ASN A 60 -6.59 -5.84 7.39
CA ASN A 60 -7.17 -5.62 6.07
C ASN A 60 -8.02 -4.36 6.09
N PHE A 61 -7.80 -3.48 5.12
CA PHE A 61 -8.48 -2.19 5.04
C PHE A 61 -9.10 -1.95 3.67
N GLN A 62 -10.36 -1.51 3.68
CA GLN A 62 -11.10 -1.17 2.47
C GLN A 62 -11.66 0.27 2.54
N PRO A 63 -11.55 1.08 1.48
CA PRO A 63 -12.17 2.41 1.44
C PRO A 63 -13.70 2.35 1.52
N LYS A 64 -14.31 3.19 2.35
CA LYS A 64 -15.77 3.25 2.55
C LYS A 64 -16.55 3.74 1.32
N LEU A 65 -16.03 4.77 0.66
CA LEU A 65 -16.78 5.58 -0.32
C LEU A 65 -16.44 5.25 -1.78
N ARG A 66 -15.79 4.11 -2.04
CA ARG A 66 -15.30 3.77 -3.37
C ARG A 66 -15.88 2.42 -3.79
N VAL A 67 -16.79 2.45 -4.77
CA VAL A 67 -17.36 1.25 -5.38
C VAL A 67 -16.22 0.40 -5.95
N ARG A 68 -16.25 -0.91 -5.65
CA ARG A 68 -15.25 -1.90 -6.10
C ARG A 68 -13.81 -1.56 -5.68
N ALA A 69 -13.66 -0.90 -4.53
CA ALA A 69 -12.35 -0.55 -4.06
C ALA A 69 -11.55 -1.79 -3.63
N PRO A 70 -10.27 -1.84 -3.99
CA PRO A 70 -9.36 -2.87 -3.56
C PRO A 70 -9.17 -2.86 -2.04
N VAL A 71 -8.86 -4.04 -1.50
CA VAL A 71 -8.49 -4.24 -0.09
C VAL A 71 -6.97 -4.20 0.02
N VAL A 72 -6.45 -3.32 0.88
CA VAL A 72 -5.04 -3.32 1.27
C VAL A 72 -4.89 -4.27 2.45
N SER A 73 -4.11 -5.31 2.27
CA SER A 73 -3.82 -6.32 3.28
C SER A 73 -2.39 -6.17 3.77
N VAL A 74 -2.21 -6.38 5.06
CA VAL A 74 -0.91 -6.35 5.73
C VAL A 74 -0.79 -7.57 6.61
N ALA A 75 0.32 -8.28 6.50
CA ALA A 75 0.71 -9.34 7.41
C ALA A 75 2.04 -9.02 8.09
N PHE A 76 2.20 -9.55 9.29
CA PHE A 76 3.36 -9.38 10.13
C PHE A 76 4.02 -10.73 10.35
N THR A 77 5.32 -10.79 10.07
CA THR A 77 6.14 -11.98 10.32
C THR A 77 7.19 -11.60 11.35
N PRO A 78 7.07 -12.03 12.61
CA PRO A 78 8.07 -11.73 13.63
C PRO A 78 9.42 -12.37 13.26
N ASP A 79 10.50 -11.59 13.37
CA ASP A 79 11.88 -12.04 13.14
C ASP A 79 12.71 -11.82 14.43
N GLY A 80 12.27 -12.49 15.51
CA GLY A 80 12.79 -12.31 16.86
C GLY A 80 12.02 -11.27 17.69
N ALA A 81 12.57 -10.88 18.84
CA ALA A 81 11.84 -10.08 19.84
C ALA A 81 11.65 -8.60 19.46
N SER A 82 12.51 -8.06 18.59
CA SER A 82 12.57 -6.64 18.25
C SER A 82 12.64 -6.36 16.75
N ARG A 83 12.34 -7.35 15.91
CA ARG A 83 12.24 -7.17 14.46
C ARG A 83 10.99 -7.84 13.92
N CYS A 84 10.43 -7.24 12.89
CA CYS A 84 9.24 -7.72 12.23
C CYS A 84 9.36 -7.46 10.72
N GLY A 85 9.09 -8.49 9.91
CA GLY A 85 8.78 -8.34 8.51
C GLY A 85 7.33 -7.87 8.37
N VAL A 86 7.09 -6.86 7.54
CA VAL A 86 5.76 -6.34 7.22
C VAL A 86 5.53 -6.54 5.73
N GLU A 87 4.63 -7.44 5.38
CA GLU A 87 4.22 -7.66 3.99
C GLU A 87 2.93 -6.90 3.71
N ILE A 88 2.90 -6.12 2.63
CA ILE A 88 1.78 -5.28 2.22
C ILE A 88 1.41 -5.60 0.78
N TRP A 89 0.19 -6.10 0.57
CA TRP A 89 -0.32 -6.44 -0.74
C TRP A 89 -1.77 -6.01 -0.94
N THR A 90 -2.30 -6.28 -2.12
CA THR A 90 -3.70 -6.03 -2.47
C THR A 90 -4.39 -7.37 -2.68
N SER A 91 -5.19 -7.83 -1.71
CA SER A 91 -5.79 -9.18 -1.72
C SER A 91 -7.06 -9.28 -2.57
N ARG A 92 -8.00 -8.35 -2.38
CA ARG A 92 -9.29 -8.34 -3.10
C ARG A 92 -9.39 -7.12 -3.98
N PHE A 93 -9.27 -7.29 -5.29
CA PHE A 93 -9.48 -6.22 -6.26
C PHE A 93 -10.29 -6.73 -7.46
N THR A 94 -11.19 -5.89 -7.97
CA THR A 94 -11.85 -6.17 -9.24
C THR A 94 -11.05 -5.55 -10.38
N THR A 95 -10.98 -6.24 -11.51
CA THR A 95 -10.36 -5.72 -12.73
C THR A 95 -11.43 -5.42 -13.80
N ARG A 96 -11.20 -4.37 -14.59
CA ARG A 96 -11.94 -4.11 -15.83
C ARG A 96 -10.91 -3.85 -16.92
N TYR A 97 -10.99 -4.58 -18.05
CA TYR A 97 -9.97 -4.57 -19.10
C TYR A 97 -8.55 -4.83 -18.57
N GLY A 98 -8.42 -5.72 -17.58
CA GLY A 98 -7.12 -6.03 -16.98
C GLY A 98 -6.50 -4.94 -16.10
N MET A 99 -7.20 -3.83 -15.83
CA MET A 99 -6.76 -2.76 -14.94
C MET A 99 -7.45 -2.82 -13.57
N MET A 100 -6.71 -2.53 -12.51
CA MET A 100 -7.25 -2.46 -11.15
C MET A 100 -7.95 -1.12 -10.91
N HIS A 101 -9.16 -1.19 -10.36
CA HIS A 101 -9.89 -0.01 -9.91
C HIS A 101 -9.14 0.69 -8.76
N HIS A 102 -9.07 2.02 -8.80
CA HIS A 102 -8.46 2.85 -7.76
C HIS A 102 -6.98 2.51 -7.45
N ALA A 103 -6.21 2.06 -8.44
CA ALA A 103 -4.79 1.72 -8.29
C ALA A 103 -3.95 2.85 -7.66
N GLN A 104 -4.18 4.10 -8.06
CA GLN A 104 -3.51 5.27 -7.48
C GLN A 104 -3.74 5.41 -5.97
N LEU A 105 -4.95 5.09 -5.49
CA LEU A 105 -5.30 5.20 -4.09
C LEU A 105 -4.57 4.12 -3.26
N VAL A 106 -4.50 2.89 -3.76
CA VAL A 106 -3.72 1.80 -3.14
C VAL A 106 -2.25 2.14 -3.13
N TRP A 107 -1.70 2.53 -4.28
CA TRP A 107 -0.29 2.88 -4.40
C TRP A 107 0.13 3.98 -3.41
N ARG A 108 -0.66 5.06 -3.31
CA ARG A 108 -0.43 6.13 -2.32
C ARG A 108 -0.50 5.60 -0.89
N LYS A 109 -1.45 4.72 -0.60
CA LYS A 109 -1.62 4.17 0.75
C LYS A 109 -0.44 3.27 1.14
N LYS A 110 -0.04 2.36 0.26
CA LYS A 110 1.16 1.52 0.45
C LYS A 110 2.40 2.36 0.67
N ARG A 111 2.63 3.37 -0.17
CA ARG A 111 3.75 4.32 0.00
C ARG A 111 3.72 5.04 1.34
N LYS A 112 2.54 5.46 1.82
CA LYS A 112 2.39 6.08 3.14
C LYS A 112 2.81 5.12 4.24
N ILE A 113 2.33 3.88 4.21
CA ILE A 113 2.68 2.86 5.22
C ILE A 113 4.18 2.62 5.24
N THR A 114 4.78 2.35 4.07
CA THR A 114 6.23 2.15 3.95
C THR A 114 7.03 3.35 4.47
N ALA A 115 6.58 4.58 4.17
CA ALA A 115 7.25 5.79 4.64
C ALA A 115 7.17 5.96 6.16
N GLU A 116 6.02 5.71 6.78
CA GLU A 116 5.87 5.81 8.25
C GLU A 116 6.64 4.71 8.99
N LEU A 117 6.67 3.49 8.44
CA LEU A 117 7.51 2.40 8.95
C LEU A 117 9.01 2.75 8.87
N ALA A 118 9.46 3.29 7.73
CA ALA A 118 10.83 3.75 7.54
C ALA A 118 11.20 4.93 8.46
N LYS A 119 10.25 5.84 8.75
CA LYS A 119 10.47 6.93 9.69
C LYS A 119 10.60 6.45 11.14
N SER A 120 9.78 5.48 11.52
CA SER A 120 9.77 4.88 12.86
C SER A 120 11.07 4.12 13.15
N LEU A 121 11.65 3.48 12.12
CA LEU A 121 13.00 2.91 12.17
C LEU A 121 14.07 3.94 12.54
N ASN A 122 14.07 5.11 11.88
CA ASN A 122 15.08 6.15 12.13
C ASN A 122 14.95 6.81 13.50
N THR A 123 13.75 6.81 14.09
CA THR A 123 13.50 7.39 15.42
C THR A 123 13.99 6.48 16.55
N ALA A 124 14.07 5.16 16.31
CA ALA A 124 14.62 4.21 17.28
C ALA A 124 16.15 4.12 17.28
N ALA A 125 16.81 4.73 16.28
CA ALA A 125 18.26 4.67 16.08
C ALA A 125 19.02 5.93 16.51
N GLY A 126 18.33 6.99 16.95
CA GLY A 126 18.91 8.24 17.44
C GLY A 126 18.57 8.48 18.91
#